data_AF-A0A7C1VPE5-F1
#
_entry.id   AF-A0A7C1VPE5-F1
#
_cell.length_a   1.000
_cell.length_b   1.000
_cell.length_c   1.000
_cell.angle_alpha   90.00
_cell.angle_beta   90.00
_cell.angle_gamma   90.00
#
_symmetry.space_group_name_H-M   'P 1'
#
loop_
_entity.id
_entity.type
_entity.pdbx_description
1 polymer ?
#
loop_
_entity_poly.entity_id
_entity_poly.type
_entity_poly.pdbx_seq_one_letter_code
_entity_poly.pdbx_strand_id
1 'polypeptide(L)'
;MKTHPVLDKSIPSDRLTVQENKKAKTPFTLEVTVEKIRHFLEATKLEGGLVLLEKAINKSKVDESYALRMENALLHGSTVEFRELFSDFGSYWAKRSDVSPYYPHSDAVDSIDSAMLSIRLGDEDEAIEDYNYLHNRKK
;
A
#
# COMPACT_ATOMS: atom_id res chain seq x y z
N MET A 1 39.45 3.01 11.62
CA MET A 1 38.03 2.68 11.32
C MET A 1 37.17 3.77 11.94
N LYS A 2 36.49 4.58 11.14
CA LYS A 2 35.56 5.60 11.63
C LYS A 2 34.25 4.89 11.97
N THR A 3 33.79 5.01 13.21
CA THR A 3 32.49 4.51 13.67
C THR A 3 31.40 5.45 13.16
N HIS A 4 30.43 4.90 12.41
CA HIS A 4 29.24 5.62 11.97
C HIS A 4 28.27 5.79 13.15
N PRO A 5 27.81 7.01 13.48
CA PRO A 5 26.91 7.23 14.61
C PRO A 5 25.45 7.33 14.14
N VAL A 6 24.77 6.21 13.86
CA VAL A 6 23.32 6.22 13.60
C VAL A 6 22.57 5.02 14.18
N LEU A 7 23.16 4.25 15.11
CA LEU A 7 22.49 3.10 15.73
C LEU A 7 22.39 3.21 17.25
N ASP A 8 22.12 4.41 17.75
CA ASP A 8 21.81 4.62 19.17
C ASP A 8 20.61 5.56 19.37
N LYS A 9 19.44 5.04 19.00
CA LYS A 9 18.19 5.30 19.70
C LYS A 9 17.44 3.99 19.72
N SER A 10 17.77 3.12 20.66
CA SER A 10 16.94 1.96 20.99
C SER A 10 15.57 2.49 21.44
N ILE A 11 14.63 2.58 20.51
CA ILE A 11 13.22 2.72 20.82
C ILE A 11 12.86 1.47 21.64
N PRO A 12 12.37 1.60 22.88
CA PRO A 12 11.98 0.44 23.68
C PRO A 12 10.99 -0.41 22.88
N SER A 13 11.20 -1.73 22.82
CA SER A 13 10.29 -2.70 22.18
C SER A 13 8.83 -2.48 22.58
N ASP A 14 8.63 -1.99 23.80
CA ASP A 14 7.37 -1.78 24.49
C ASP A 14 6.67 -0.47 24.04
N ARG A 15 7.30 0.31 23.14
CA ARG A 15 6.80 1.53 22.51
C ARG A 15 6.39 1.35 21.04
N LEU A 16 6.30 0.12 20.54
CA LEU A 16 5.26 -0.19 19.56
C LEU A 16 3.94 -0.03 20.30
N THR A 17 3.39 1.19 20.30
CA THR A 17 2.09 1.43 20.92
C THR A 17 1.10 0.48 20.26
N VAL A 18 0.65 -0.45 21.10
CA VAL A 18 -0.45 -1.36 20.92
C VAL A 18 -1.56 -0.62 20.16
N GLN A 19 -1.75 -0.96 18.89
CA GLN A 19 -3.07 -1.04 18.28
C GLN A 19 -3.95 0.23 18.23
N GLU A 20 -3.42 1.44 18.44
CA GLU A 20 -4.21 2.67 18.22
C GLU A 20 -4.48 2.90 16.73
N ASN A 21 -3.67 2.31 15.84
CA ASN A 21 -3.75 2.50 14.39
C ASN A 21 -4.67 1.53 13.63
N LYS A 22 -5.48 0.69 14.29
CA LYS A 22 -6.55 -0.05 13.58
C LYS A 22 -7.62 0.87 12.96
N LYS A 23 -7.62 2.15 13.33
CA LYS A 23 -8.44 3.23 12.77
C LYS A 23 -7.60 4.45 12.40
N ALA A 24 -6.36 4.25 11.96
CA ALA A 24 -5.57 5.35 11.39
C ALA A 24 -6.30 5.84 10.15
N LYS A 25 -7.21 6.81 10.33
CA LYS A 25 -7.84 7.48 9.21
C LYS A 25 -6.72 8.12 8.45
N THR A 26 -6.70 7.90 7.15
CA THR A 26 -5.76 8.63 6.30
C THR A 26 -5.98 10.13 6.56
N PRO A 27 -4.95 10.90 6.97
CA PRO A 27 -5.13 12.31 7.34
C PRO A 27 -5.33 13.22 6.10
N PHE A 28 -5.41 12.61 4.93
CA PHE A 28 -5.46 13.25 3.63
C PHE A 28 -6.84 13.12 3.00
N THR A 29 -7.15 13.98 2.04
CA THR A 29 -8.31 13.79 1.16
C THR A 29 -8.11 12.54 0.29
N LEU A 30 -9.20 12.06 -0.33
CA LEU A 30 -9.11 10.94 -1.27
C LEU A 30 -8.12 11.24 -2.41
N GLU A 31 -8.19 12.44 -2.97
CA GLU A 31 -7.30 12.89 -4.05
C GLU A 31 -5.82 12.80 -3.62
N VAL A 32 -5.47 13.41 -2.49
CA VAL A 32 -4.08 13.37 -1.98
C VAL A 32 -3.66 11.94 -1.64
N THR A 33 -4.57 11.13 -1.09
CA THR A 33 -4.30 9.71 -0.80
C THR A 33 -3.96 8.95 -2.08
N VAL A 34 -4.75 9.12 -3.14
CA VAL A 34 -4.51 8.46 -4.44
C VAL A 34 -3.18 8.90 -5.05
N GLU A 35 -2.85 10.20 -5.02
CA GLU A 35 -1.58 10.70 -5.54
C GLU A 35 -0.38 10.12 -4.77
N LYS A 36 -0.47 10.00 -3.45
CA LYS A 36 0.57 9.38 -2.63
C LYS A 36 0.75 7.89 -2.93
N ILE A 37 -0.35 7.13 -3.05
CA ILE A 37 -0.26 5.72 -3.46
C ILE A 37 0.42 5.63 -4.84
N ARG A 38 0.03 6.47 -5.80
CA ARG A 38 0.64 6.50 -7.14
C ARG A 38 2.14 6.78 -7.04
N HIS A 39 2.53 7.82 -6.30
CA HIS A 39 3.93 8.19 -6.10
C HIS A 39 4.76 7.03 -5.53
N PHE A 40 4.26 6.39 -4.46
CA PHE A 40 4.93 5.25 -3.85
C PHE A 40 5.13 4.10 -4.86
N LEU A 41 4.08 3.73 -5.60
CA LEU A 41 4.13 2.63 -6.56
C LEU A 41 5.09 2.91 -7.74
N GLU A 42 5.11 4.15 -8.22
CA GLU A 42 6.04 4.59 -9.26
C GLU A 42 7.49 4.56 -8.74
N ALA A 43 7.74 5.10 -7.55
CA ALA A 43 9.06 5.16 -6.95
C ALA A 43 9.64 3.77 -6.61
N THR A 44 8.77 2.81 -6.28
CA THR A 44 9.13 1.42 -5.98
C THR A 44 9.06 0.48 -7.19
N LYS A 45 8.64 0.97 -8.36
CA LYS A 45 8.47 0.19 -9.61
C LYS A 45 7.50 -0.98 -9.48
N LEU A 46 6.47 -0.82 -8.65
CA LEU A 46 5.41 -1.80 -8.43
C LEU A 46 4.30 -1.65 -9.49
N GLU A 47 4.62 -2.02 -10.73
CA GLU A 47 3.74 -1.82 -11.89
C GLU A 47 2.35 -2.45 -11.74
N GLY A 48 2.26 -3.63 -11.13
CA GLY A 48 0.99 -4.33 -10.91
C GLY A 48 0.02 -3.53 -10.03
N GLY A 49 0.52 -2.94 -8.95
CA GLY A 49 -0.25 -2.06 -8.09
C GLY A 49 -0.67 -0.78 -8.83
N LEU A 50 0.22 -0.19 -9.63
CA LEU A 50 -0.09 1.02 -10.40
C LEU A 50 -1.22 0.79 -11.41
N VAL A 51 -1.15 -0.31 -12.17
CA VAL A 51 -2.20 -0.70 -13.13
C VAL A 51 -3.53 -0.94 -12.40
N LEU A 52 -3.51 -1.56 -11.23
CA LEU A 52 -4.72 -1.82 -10.45
C LEU A 52 -5.33 -0.53 -9.89
N LEU A 53 -4.50 0.39 -9.39
CA LEU A 53 -4.94 1.70 -8.92
C LEU A 53 -5.62 2.50 -10.05
N GLU A 54 -5.02 2.53 -11.25
CA GLU A 54 -5.60 3.25 -12.38
C GLU A 54 -6.92 2.62 -12.87
N LYS A 55 -7.08 1.30 -12.79
CA LYS A 55 -8.38 0.65 -13.04
C LYS A 55 -9.44 1.13 -12.04
N ALA A 56 -9.11 1.18 -10.76
CA ALA A 56 -10.02 1.67 -9.72
C ALA A 56 -10.41 3.14 -9.94
N ILE A 57 -9.44 4.01 -10.24
CA ILE A 57 -9.67 5.43 -10.56
C ILE A 57 -10.58 5.59 -11.78
N ASN A 58 -10.34 4.82 -12.84
CA ASN A 58 -11.15 4.94 -14.04
C ASN A 58 -12.57 4.43 -13.84
N LYS A 59 -12.76 3.40 -13.01
CA LYS A 59 -14.10 2.93 -12.65
C LYS A 59 -14.86 3.93 -11.77
N SER A 60 -14.20 4.55 -10.78
CA SER A 60 -14.85 5.53 -9.90
C SER A 60 -15.34 6.78 -10.64
N LYS A 61 -14.73 7.14 -11.78
CA LYS A 61 -15.19 8.25 -12.63
C LYS A 61 -16.55 8.02 -13.30
N VAL A 62 -16.97 6.75 -13.46
CA VAL A 62 -18.19 6.38 -14.21
C VAL A 62 -19.21 5.60 -13.39
N ASP A 63 -18.83 5.16 -12.19
CA ASP A 63 -19.67 4.37 -11.28
C ASP A 63 -19.63 5.01 -9.89
N GLU A 64 -20.69 5.75 -9.55
CA GLU A 64 -20.82 6.47 -8.28
C GLU A 64 -20.84 5.52 -7.06
N SER A 65 -21.43 4.33 -7.21
CA SER A 65 -21.44 3.32 -6.14
C SER A 65 -20.02 2.80 -5.90
N TYR A 66 -19.26 2.55 -6.97
CA TYR A 66 -17.85 2.20 -6.86
C TYR A 66 -17.02 3.34 -6.27
N ALA A 67 -17.27 4.60 -6.67
CA ALA A 67 -16.57 5.76 -6.12
C ALA A 67 -16.71 5.85 -4.60
N LEU A 68 -17.92 5.67 -4.09
CA LEU A 68 -18.18 5.66 -2.64
C LEU A 68 -17.48 4.49 -1.93
N ARG A 69 -17.46 3.29 -2.54
CA ARG A 69 -16.69 2.16 -2.00
C ARG A 69 -15.20 2.45 -1.97
N MET A 70 -14.66 3.05 -3.04
CA MET A 70 -13.25 3.41 -3.16
C MET A 70 -12.83 4.42 -2.10
N GLU A 71 -13.63 5.47 -1.89
CA GLU A 71 -13.37 6.48 -0.85
C GLU A 71 -13.33 5.84 0.54
N ASN A 72 -14.37 5.06 0.89
CA ASN A 72 -14.46 4.40 2.19
C ASN A 72 -13.29 3.44 2.42
N ALA A 73 -12.96 2.63 1.41
CA ALA A 73 -11.85 1.70 1.50
C ALA A 73 -10.53 2.45 1.71
N LEU A 74 -10.16 3.40 0.85
CA LEU A 74 -8.86 4.08 0.92
C LEU A 74 -8.69 4.94 2.19
N LEU A 75 -9.75 5.64 2.63
CA LEU A 75 -9.65 6.53 3.78
C LEU A 75 -9.81 5.83 5.13
N HIS A 76 -10.55 4.71 5.18
CA HIS A 76 -10.99 4.11 6.44
C HIS A 76 -10.86 2.57 6.50
N GLY A 77 -10.61 1.92 5.37
CA GLY A 77 -10.58 0.48 5.25
C GLY A 77 -9.28 -0.17 5.72
N SER A 78 -9.37 -1.47 5.93
CA SER A 78 -8.25 -2.38 6.15
C SER A 78 -7.89 -3.14 4.87
N THR A 79 -6.93 -4.05 4.96
CA THR A 79 -6.58 -5.00 3.90
C THR A 79 -7.80 -5.77 3.36
N VAL A 80 -8.80 -6.07 4.21
CA VAL A 80 -10.03 -6.77 3.79
C VAL A 80 -10.83 -5.89 2.84
N GLU A 81 -11.11 -4.65 3.22
CA GLU A 81 -11.85 -3.70 2.39
C GLU A 81 -11.09 -3.36 1.10
N PHE A 82 -9.76 -3.36 1.10
CA PHE A 82 -8.96 -3.26 -0.13
C PHE A 82 -9.19 -4.47 -1.04
N ARG A 83 -9.12 -5.70 -0.52
CA ARG A 83 -9.40 -6.91 -1.31
C ARG A 83 -10.81 -6.90 -1.88
N GLU A 84 -11.80 -6.45 -1.11
CA GLU A 84 -13.18 -6.30 -1.58
C GLU A 84 -13.31 -5.24 -2.68
N LEU A 85 -12.72 -4.05 -2.50
CA LEU A 85 -12.73 -2.98 -3.49
C LEU A 85 -12.14 -3.46 -4.83
N PHE A 86 -10.95 -4.08 -4.77
CA PHE A 86 -10.23 -4.48 -5.96
C PHE A 86 -10.79 -5.76 -6.60
N SER A 87 -11.67 -6.51 -5.92
CA SER A 87 -12.30 -7.73 -6.47
C SER A 87 -13.15 -7.49 -7.71
N ASP A 88 -13.51 -6.24 -8.01
CA ASP A 88 -14.10 -5.85 -9.29
C ASP A 88 -13.15 -6.09 -10.50
N PHE A 89 -11.84 -6.27 -10.27
CA PHE A 89 -10.83 -6.44 -11.33
C PHE A 89 -10.08 -7.79 -11.29
N GLY A 90 -10.45 -8.69 -10.38
CA GLY A 90 -9.76 -9.97 -10.19
C GLY A 90 -10.24 -10.71 -8.96
N SER A 91 -9.80 -11.96 -8.77
CA SER A 91 -10.20 -12.76 -7.61
C SER A 91 -9.13 -12.75 -6.52
N TYR A 92 -9.17 -11.77 -5.63
CA TYR A 92 -8.19 -11.60 -4.54
C TYR A 92 -8.48 -12.44 -3.30
N TRP A 93 -9.57 -13.21 -3.37
CA TRP A 93 -9.96 -14.25 -2.43
C TRP A 93 -9.69 -15.66 -2.97
N ALA A 94 -9.27 -15.77 -4.24
CA ALA A 94 -8.93 -17.05 -4.83
C ALA A 94 -7.77 -17.71 -4.07
N LYS A 95 -7.81 -19.04 -4.02
CA LYS A 95 -6.66 -19.81 -3.58
C LYS A 95 -5.47 -19.52 -4.51
N ARG A 96 -4.28 -19.61 -3.93
CA ARG A 96 -3.01 -19.64 -4.67
C ARG A 96 -3.12 -20.60 -5.87
N SER A 97 -2.60 -20.17 -7.02
CA SER A 97 -2.44 -21.01 -8.21
C SER A 97 -1.43 -22.14 -7.94
N ASP A 98 -1.64 -23.31 -8.53
CA ASP A 98 -0.67 -24.42 -8.49
C ASP A 98 0.50 -24.21 -9.47
N VAL A 99 0.38 -23.24 -10.39
CA VAL A 99 1.40 -22.88 -11.37
C VAL A 99 1.81 -21.41 -11.24
N SER A 100 3.07 -21.11 -11.55
CA SER A 100 3.59 -19.74 -11.48
C SER A 100 2.93 -18.82 -12.52
N PRO A 101 2.57 -17.55 -12.18
CA PRO A 101 2.71 -16.93 -10.87
C PRO A 101 1.69 -17.49 -9.87
N TYR A 102 2.19 -17.92 -8.70
CA TYR A 102 1.38 -18.59 -7.68
C TYR A 102 0.33 -17.66 -7.06
N TYR A 103 0.60 -16.35 -7.04
CA TYR A 103 -0.24 -15.33 -6.43
C TYR A 103 -0.60 -14.24 -7.46
N PRO A 104 -1.29 -14.59 -8.55
CA PRO A 104 -1.44 -13.71 -9.73
C PRO A 104 -2.22 -12.42 -9.45
N HIS A 105 -2.84 -12.31 -8.29
CA HIS A 105 -3.73 -11.20 -7.93
C HIS A 105 -3.31 -10.53 -6.62
N SER A 106 -2.82 -11.25 -5.60
CA SER A 106 -2.56 -10.59 -4.31
C SER A 106 -1.43 -9.57 -4.36
N ASP A 107 -0.39 -9.78 -5.17
CA ASP A 107 0.79 -8.88 -5.19
C ASP A 107 0.43 -7.41 -5.53
N ALA A 108 -0.57 -7.20 -6.40
CA ALA A 108 -1.03 -5.85 -6.76
C ALA A 108 -1.82 -5.17 -5.63
N VAL A 109 -2.61 -5.93 -4.86
CA VAL A 109 -3.33 -5.38 -3.69
C VAL A 109 -2.38 -5.19 -2.52
N ASP A 110 -1.49 -6.15 -2.29
CA ASP A 110 -0.53 -6.11 -1.20
C ASP A 110 0.48 -4.95 -1.39
N SER A 111 0.82 -4.59 -2.64
CA SER A 111 1.62 -3.38 -2.92
C SER A 111 0.88 -2.09 -2.59
N ILE A 112 -0.42 -1.98 -2.91
CA ILE A 112 -1.26 -0.84 -2.52
C ILE A 112 -1.44 -0.78 -1.00
N ASP A 113 -1.68 -1.92 -0.35
CA ASP A 113 -1.82 -2.01 1.12
C ASP A 113 -0.53 -1.59 1.83
N SER A 114 0.63 -2.01 1.32
CA SER A 114 1.93 -1.59 1.84
C SER A 114 2.14 -0.08 1.70
N ALA A 115 1.84 0.49 0.53
CA ALA A 115 1.90 1.94 0.32
C ALA A 115 1.01 2.68 1.32
N MET A 116 -0.22 2.20 1.50
CA MET A 116 -1.20 2.79 2.42
C MET A 116 -0.78 2.72 3.88
N LEU A 117 -0.15 1.61 4.29
CA LEU A 117 0.43 1.50 5.62
C LEU A 117 1.46 2.62 5.85
N SER A 118 2.40 2.79 4.93
CA SER A 118 3.45 3.81 5.07
C SER A 118 2.91 5.24 5.04
N ILE A 119 1.94 5.51 4.17
CA ILE A 119 1.24 6.81 4.11
C ILE A 119 0.54 7.14 5.44
N ARG A 120 -0.08 6.14 6.08
CA ARG A 120 -0.76 6.31 7.38
C ARG A 120 0.22 6.48 8.55
N LEU A 121 1.40 5.86 8.47
CA LEU A 121 2.47 6.01 9.45
C LEU A 121 3.26 7.32 9.27
N GLY A 122 3.21 7.91 8.08
CA GLY A 122 3.94 9.13 7.75
C GLY A 122 5.42 8.87 7.43
N ASP A 123 5.77 7.65 7.05
CA ASP A 123 7.14 7.18 6.75
C ASP A 123 7.33 6.81 5.27
N GLU A 124 6.47 7.35 4.38
CA GLU A 124 6.45 7.07 2.94
C GLU A 124 7.83 7.11 2.27
N ASP A 125 8.62 8.16 2.54
CA ASP A 125 9.95 8.34 1.94
C ASP A 125 10.94 7.24 2.39
N GLU A 126 10.95 6.91 3.69
CA GLU A 126 11.82 5.85 4.25
C GLU A 126 11.43 4.48 3.70
N ALA A 127 10.12 4.20 3.61
CA ALA A 127 9.62 2.95 3.05
C ALA A 127 9.96 2.79 1.55
N ILE A 128 9.93 3.87 0.77
CA ILE A 128 10.37 3.87 -0.64
C ILE A 128 11.87 3.59 -0.72
N GLU A 129 12.69 4.23 0.10
CA GLU A 129 14.14 4.03 0.14
C GLU A 129 14.51 2.58 0.50
N ASP A 130 13.91 2.04 1.55
CA ASP A 130 14.13 0.67 2.02
C ASP A 130 13.71 -0.37 0.99
N TYR A 131 12.52 -0.21 0.39
CA TYR A 131 12.08 -1.11 -0.67
C TYR A 131 13.06 -1.09 -1.85
N ASN A 132 13.48 0.11 -2.28
CA ASN A 132 14.40 0.26 -3.40
C ASN A 132 15.79 -0.32 -3.09
N TYR A 133 16.28 -0.17 -1.86
CA TYR A 133 17.52 -0.75 -1.40
C TYR A 133 17.50 -2.27 -1.51
N LEU A 134 16.39 -2.91 -1.11
CA LEU A 134 16.23 -4.36 -1.09
C LEU A 134 15.95 -4.96 -2.47
N HIS A 135 15.14 -4.29 -3.29
CA HIS A 135 14.57 -4.89 -4.50
C HIS A 135 15.08 -4.29 -5.81
N ASN A 136 15.40 -3.00 -5.83
CA ASN A 136 15.69 -2.26 -7.08
C ASN A 136 17.16 -1.85 -7.23
N ARG A 137 18.00 -2.09 -6.23
CA ARG A 137 19.43 -1.81 -6.30
C ARG A 137 20.11 -2.78 -7.28
N LYS A 138 20.83 -2.25 -8.27
CA LYS A 138 21.74 -3.05 -9.09
C LYS A 138 22.87 -3.58 -8.18
N LYS A 139 23.09 -4.89 -8.19
CA LYS A 139 24.26 -5.52 -7.57
C LYS A 139 25.56 -4.99 -8.18
#